data_AF-A0A0G1VRG8-F1
#
_entry.id   AF-A0A0G1VRG8-F1
#
_cell.length_a   1.000
_cell.length_b   1.000
_cell.length_c   1.000
_cell.angle_alpha   90.00
_cell.angle_beta   90.00
_cell.angle_gamma   90.00
#
_symmetry.space_group_name_H-M   'P 1'
#
loop_
_entity.id
_entity.type
_entity.pdbx_description
1 polymer ?
#
loop_
_entity_poly.entity_id
_entity_poly.type
_entity_poly.pdbx_seq_one_letter_code
_entity_poly.pdbx_strand_id
1 'polypeptide(L)' 'MEQEILARLAAQEVLLQKVYISAEKTRKYFLWTMIGTIVVVVLPLVGLMFVIPSFLSSYSSMLSI' A
#
# COMPACT_ATOMS: atom_id res chain seq x y z
N MET A 1 -8.05 45.43 -12.73
CA MET A 1 -8.75 44.57 -11.74
C MET A 1 -9.30 43.29 -12.39
N GLU A 2 -10.09 43.36 -13.48
CA GLU A 2 -10.60 42.13 -14.14
C GLU A 2 -9.53 41.21 -14.71
N GLN A 3 -8.52 41.74 -15.43
CA GLN A 3 -7.42 40.93 -15.97
C GLN A 3 -6.60 40.23 -14.87
N GLU A 4 -6.42 40.86 -13.72
CA GLU A 4 -5.72 40.27 -12.58
C GLU A 4 -6.51 39.09 -11.99
N ILE A 5 -7.84 39.22 -11.90
CA ILE A 5 -8.73 38.16 -11.43
C ILE A 5 -8.69 36.97 -12.40
N LEU A 6 -8.78 37.22 -13.71
CA LEU A 6 -8.67 36.17 -14.73
C LEU A 6 -7.33 35.44 -14.68
N ALA A 7 -6.22 36.18 -14.49
CA ALA A 7 -4.90 35.59 -14.34
C ALA A 7 -4.80 34.71 -13.08
N ARG A 8 -5.40 35.14 -11.97
CA ARG A 8 -5.45 34.34 -10.72
C ARG A 8 -6.29 33.08 -10.89
N LEU A 9 -7.43 33.15 -11.60
CA LEU A 9 -8.28 31.98 -11.88
C LEU A 9 -7.54 30.95 -12.75
N ALA A 10 -6.88 31.40 -13.82
CA ALA A 10 -6.07 30.53 -14.66
C ALA A 10 -4.92 29.88 -13.87
N ALA A 11 -4.26 30.63 -12.99
CA ALA A 11 -3.22 30.09 -12.13
C ALA A 11 -3.76 29.03 -11.15
N GLN A 12 -4.94 29.25 -10.59
CA GLN A 12 -5.60 28.29 -9.70
C GLN A 12 -6.02 27.02 -10.43
N GLU A 13 -6.52 27.11 -11.66
CA GLU A 13 -6.87 25.95 -12.47
C GLU A 13 -5.66 25.03 -12.73
N VAL A 14 -4.51 25.64 -13.06
CA VAL A 14 -3.25 24.90 -13.24
C VAL A 14 -2.82 24.20 -11.94
N LEU A 15 -2.96 24.86 -10.79
CA LEU A 15 -2.63 24.27 -9.50
C LEU A 15 -3.58 23.11 -9.16
N LEU A 16 -4.87 23.26 -9.39
CA LEU A 16 -5.89 22.22 -9.20
C LEU A 16 -5.58 20.97 -10.04
N GLN A 17 -5.24 21.14 -11.32
CA GLN A 17 -4.86 20.02 -12.17
C GLN A 17 -3.61 19.29 -11.65
N LYS A 18 -2.59 20.04 -11.20
CA LYS A 18 -1.37 19.44 -10.62
C LYS A 18 -1.67 18.65 -9.35
N VAL A 19 -2.51 19.18 -8.47
CA VAL A 19 -2.93 18.49 -7.24
C VAL A 19 -3.70 17.22 -7.58
N TYR A 20 -4.64 17.29 -8.52
CA TYR A 20 -5.42 16.13 -8.96
C TYR A 20 -4.51 15.01 -9.49
N ILE A 21 -3.58 15.33 -10.39
CA ILE A 21 -2.62 14.37 -10.94
C ILE A 21 -1.74 13.77 -9.84
N SER A 22 -1.27 14.60 -8.89
CA SER A 22 -0.46 14.13 -7.75
C SER A 22 -1.25 13.18 -6.86
N ALA A 23 -2.49 13.53 -6.53
CA ALA A 23 -3.36 12.71 -5.69
C ALA A 23 -3.64 11.35 -6.33
N GLU A 24 -3.92 11.31 -7.63
CA GLU A 24 -4.19 10.03 -8.32
C GLU A 24 -2.92 9.15 -8.40
N LYS A 25 -1.74 9.76 -8.58
CA LYS A 25 -0.46 9.03 -8.48
C LYS A 25 -0.25 8.45 -7.09
N THR A 26 -0.45 9.24 -6.04
CA THR A 26 -0.34 8.78 -4.65
C THR A 26 -1.32 7.65 -4.36
N ARG A 27 -2.57 7.77 -4.80
CA ARG A 27 -3.59 6.71 -4.68
C ARG A 27 -3.13 5.40 -5.32
N LYS A 28 -2.60 5.48 -6.55
CA LYS A 28 -2.09 4.29 -7.25
C LYS A 28 -0.89 3.67 -6.56
N TYR A 29 0.09 4.47 -6.14
CA TYR A 29 1.27 3.95 -5.44
C TYR A 29 0.93 3.40 -4.06
N PHE A 30 0.02 4.05 -3.33
CA PHE A 30 -0.46 3.58 -2.04
C PHE A 30 -1.13 2.21 -2.16
N LEU A 31 -1.96 1.99 -3.18
CA LEU A 31 -2.57 0.68 -3.42
C LEU A 31 -1.50 -0.41 -3.63
N TRP A 32 -0.54 -0.16 -4.52
CA TRP A 32 0.50 -1.15 -4.81
C TRP A 32 1.44 -1.39 -3.63
N THR A 33 1.79 -0.36 -2.87
CA THR A 33 2.62 -0.50 -1.65
C THR A 33 1.86 -1.22 -0.52
N MET A 34 0.55 -1.02 -0.39
CA MET A 34 -0.28 -1.76 0.55
C MET A 34 -0.33 -3.24 0.19
N ILE A 35 -0.59 -3.57 -1.08
CA ILE A 35 -0.57 -4.95 -1.57
C ILE A 35 0.82 -5.57 -1.34
N GLY A 36 1.89 -4.85 -1.69
CA GLY A 36 3.27 -5.29 -1.45
C GLY A 36 3.55 -5.57 0.02
N THR A 37 3.11 -4.69 0.92
CA THR A 37 3.24 -4.88 2.37
C THR A 37 2.51 -6.12 2.85
N ILE A 38 1.29 -6.36 2.36
CA ILE A 38 0.53 -7.57 2.70
C ILE A 38 1.24 -8.83 2.22
N VAL A 39 1.77 -8.83 1.00
CA VAL A 39 2.45 -10.00 0.42
C VAL A 39 3.80 -10.28 1.08
N VAL A 40 4.58 -9.25 1.41
CA VAL A 40 5.95 -9.41 1.93
C VAL A 40 5.98 -9.57 3.45
N VAL A 41 5.04 -8.95 4.17
CA VAL A 41 5.05 -8.94 5.65
C VAL A 41 3.92 -9.79 6.21
N VAL A 42 2.68 -9.49 5.83
CA VAL A 42 1.51 -10.13 6.46
C VAL A 42 1.41 -11.60 6.05
N LEU A 43 1.58 -11.92 4.78
CA LEU A 43 1.43 -13.28 4.25
C LEU A 43 2.46 -14.24 4.88
N PRO A 44 3.77 -13.93 4.99
CA PRO A 44 4.73 -14.79 5.68
C PRO A 44 4.40 -14.96 7.16
N LEU A 45 4.00 -13.90 7.86
CA LEU A 45 3.61 -14.00 9.27
C LEU A 45 2.43 -14.95 9.46
N VAL A 46 1.41 -14.83 8.61
CA VAL A 46 0.26 -15.74 8.60
C VAL A 46 0.70 -17.16 8.26
N GLY A 47 1.55 -17.35 7.26
CA GLY A 47 2.10 -18.66 6.90
C GLY A 47 2.85 -19.32 8.06
N LEU A 48 3.67 -18.56 8.78
CA LEU A 48 4.41 -19.07 9.94
C LEU A 48 3.48 -19.52 11.07
N MET A 49 2.34 -18.86 11.28
CA MET A 49 1.36 -19.30 12.28
C MET A 49 0.81 -20.70 12.00
N PHE A 50 0.81 -21.16 10.74
CA PHE A 50 0.39 -22.51 10.38
C PHE A 50 1.58 -23.48 10.28
N VAL A 51 2.71 -23.03 9.75
CA VAL A 51 3.89 -23.87 9.54
C VAL A 51 4.51 -24.29 10.88
N ILE A 52 4.65 -23.37 11.83
CA ILE A 52 5.27 -23.65 13.13
C ILE A 52 4.56 -24.80 13.89
N PRO A 53 3.24 -24.76 14.14
CA PRO A 53 2.57 -25.84 14.86
C PRO A 53 2.59 -27.17 14.10
N SER A 54 2.45 -27.13 12.77
CA SER A 54 2.52 -28.34 11.93
C SER A 54 3.92 -28.99 11.95
N PHE A 55 4.96 -28.16 11.94
CA PHE A 55 6.34 -28.61 12.04
C PHE A 55 6.63 -29.21 13.41
N LEU A 56 6.19 -28.54 14.50
CA LEU A 56 6.38 -29.03 15.87
C LEU A 56 5.62 -30.34 16.15
N SER A 57 4.40 -30.49 15.62
CA SER A 57 3.64 -31.73 15.78
C SER A 57 4.32 -32.89 15.06
N SER A 58 4.76 -32.67 13.82
CA SER A 58 5.49 -33.68 13.02
C SER A 58 6.79 -34.11 13.71
N TYR A 59 7.57 -33.15 14.21
CA TYR A 59 8.81 -33.42 14.94
C TYR A 59 8.55 -34.19 16.25
N SER A 60 7.52 -33.81 17.01
CA SER A 60 7.14 -34.50 18.25
C SER A 60 6.70 -35.95 17.98
N SER A 61 5.95 -36.19 16.90
CA SER A 61 5.56 -37.54 16.49
C SER A 61 6.76 -38.42 16.14
N MET A 62 7.79 -37.88 15.48
CA MET A 62 9.03 -38.61 15.18
C MET A 62 9.83 -38.95 16.44
N LEU A 63 9.83 -38.08 17.45
CA LEU A 63 10.52 -38.32 18.72
C LEU A 63 9.77 -39.29 19.66
N SER A 64 8.45 -39.43 19.51
CA SER A 64 7.62 -40.29 20.35
C SER A 64 7.45 -41.73 19.82
N ILE A 65 7.98 -42.02 18.62
CA ILE A 65 8.12 -43.37 18.06
C ILE A 65 9.51 -43.88 18.40
#